data_AF-A0A1V6I115-F1
#
_entry.id   AF-A0A1V6I115-F1
#
_cell.length_a   1.000
_cell.length_b   1.000
_cell.length_c   1.000
_cell.angle_alpha   90.00
_cell.angle_beta   90.00
_cell.angle_gamma   90.00
#
_symmetry.space_group_name_H-M   'P 1'
#
loop_
_entity.id
_entity.type
_entity.pdbx_description
1 polymer ?
#
loop_
_entity_poly.entity_id
_entity_poly.type
_entity_poly.pdbx_seq_one_letter_code
_entity_poly.pdbx_strand_id
1 'polypeptide(L)'
;MLLQLKRKENQSQANLNAIKIIEECFDEFTKKHYSKILLKCNWDESELKEAIDIILKLNPKPGSSFGEPQTRSLMAIIPDFLLEVNGNEIKITLNQRNAPELRINQSFAEMLEQYANKNSTEDKNAFLFIKQKLDSAKWFIDAVTQRQNTLLFTMNAIAEFQKDFFLSGDDTDLKPMILKDIAEITGLDISTISRVANSKYVSTPYGNYSLKYFFSEAMQTDSGEEVSTREIKQILKELIDAEDKSKPLTDDKLADELRERGYQIARRTVAKYREQLEIPVARLRKEL
;
A
#
# COMPACT_ATOMS: atom_id res chain seq x y z
N MET A 1 13.77 29.85 -5.23
CA MET A 1 15.12 29.80 -4.61
C MET A 1 15.92 31.09 -4.81
N LEU A 2 16.03 31.65 -6.03
CA LEU A 2 16.74 32.92 -6.26
C LEU A 2 16.29 34.09 -5.38
N LEU A 3 14.97 34.26 -5.20
CA LEU A 3 14.43 35.29 -4.31
C LEU A 3 14.84 35.13 -2.84
N GLN A 4 15.15 33.91 -2.38
CA GLN A 4 15.64 33.66 -1.02
C GLN A 4 17.14 33.94 -0.90
N LEU A 5 17.93 33.60 -1.92
CA LEU A 5 19.36 33.92 -1.97
C LEU A 5 19.60 35.43 -2.07
N LYS A 6 18.85 36.13 -2.93
CA LYS A 6 18.93 37.60 -3.12
C LYS A 6 18.47 38.39 -1.90
N ARG A 7 17.73 37.78 -0.96
CA ARG A 7 17.28 38.39 0.30
C ARG A 7 18.25 38.18 1.47
N LYS A 8 19.26 37.31 1.36
CA LYS A 8 20.27 37.15 2.40
C LYS A 8 21.21 38.37 2.36
N GLU A 9 21.31 39.09 3.47
CA GLU A 9 22.13 40.32 3.59
C GLU A 9 23.64 40.07 3.46
N ASN A 10 24.10 38.85 3.72
CA ASN A 10 25.52 38.46 3.57
C ASN A 10 25.83 38.00 2.14
N GLN A 11 26.48 38.86 1.36
CA GLN A 11 27.08 38.52 0.05
C GLN A 11 28.41 37.77 0.23
N SER A 12 28.41 36.64 0.94
CA SER A 12 29.58 35.75 0.93
C SER A 12 29.85 35.24 -0.49
N GLN A 13 31.11 34.94 -0.81
CA GLN A 13 31.50 34.38 -2.11
C GLN A 13 30.69 33.10 -2.43
N ALA A 14 30.45 32.27 -1.41
CA ALA A 14 29.60 31.09 -1.52
C ALA A 14 28.14 31.41 -1.88
N ASN A 15 27.56 32.52 -1.39
CA ASN A 15 26.21 32.95 -1.75
C ASN A 15 26.14 33.45 -3.21
N LEU A 16 27.17 34.18 -3.67
CA LEU A 16 27.28 34.60 -5.07
C LEU A 16 27.44 33.39 -6.01
N ASN A 17 28.26 32.42 -5.62
CA ASN A 17 28.41 31.16 -6.35
C ASN A 17 27.08 30.38 -6.37
N ALA A 18 26.33 30.33 -5.26
CA ALA A 18 25.01 29.71 -5.20
C ALA A 18 23.99 30.40 -6.15
N ILE A 19 24.01 31.74 -6.24
CA ILE A 19 23.18 32.49 -7.19
C ILE A 19 23.55 32.10 -8.63
N LYS A 20 24.85 32.08 -8.96
CA LYS A 20 25.35 31.73 -10.29
C LYS A 20 24.99 30.30 -10.70
N ILE A 21 25.02 29.33 -9.77
CA ILE A 21 24.57 27.96 -10.03
C ILE A 21 23.09 27.95 -10.44
N ILE A 22 22.24 28.68 -9.71
CA ILE A 22 20.79 28.67 -9.98
C ILE A 22 20.43 29.49 -11.24
N GLU A 23 21.19 30.51 -11.60
CA GLU A 23 20.93 31.32 -12.81
C GLU A 23 21.50 30.69 -14.09
N GLU A 24 22.73 30.14 -14.06
CA GLU A 24 23.47 29.75 -15.27
C GLU A 24 23.73 28.25 -15.41
N CYS A 25 23.64 27.48 -14.33
CA CYS A 25 24.02 26.05 -14.30
C CYS A 25 22.95 25.16 -13.64
N PHE A 26 21.68 25.59 -13.68
CA PHE A 26 20.60 24.91 -12.96
C PHE A 26 20.33 23.49 -13.46
N ASP A 27 20.41 23.28 -14.78
CA ASP A 27 20.19 21.97 -15.40
C ASP A 27 21.33 20.99 -15.06
N GLU A 28 22.57 21.46 -15.12
CA GLU A 28 23.75 20.69 -14.73
C GLU A 28 23.75 20.37 -13.23
N PHE A 29 23.30 21.31 -12.39
CA PHE A 29 23.14 21.13 -10.95
C PHE A 29 22.07 20.08 -10.62
N THR A 30 20.90 20.18 -11.25
CA THR A 30 19.79 19.23 -11.06
C THR A 30 20.19 17.80 -11.46
N LYS A 31 21.04 17.68 -12.50
CA LYS A 31 21.58 16.39 -12.98
C LYS A 31 22.85 15.94 -12.25
N LYS A 32 23.30 16.66 -11.21
CA LYS A 32 24.54 16.42 -10.45
C LYS A 32 25.81 16.32 -11.33
N HIS A 33 25.86 17.07 -12.43
CA HIS A 33 27.02 17.13 -13.31
C HIS A 33 28.07 18.13 -12.80
N TYR A 34 28.58 17.91 -11.59
CA TYR A 34 29.48 18.84 -10.88
C TYR A 34 30.76 19.17 -11.66
N SER A 35 31.32 18.20 -12.39
CA SER A 35 32.48 18.41 -13.25
C SER A 35 32.24 19.45 -14.36
N LYS A 36 31.02 19.52 -14.91
CA LYS A 36 30.67 20.52 -15.91
C LYS A 36 30.53 21.92 -15.29
N ILE A 37 30.08 21.99 -14.05
CA ILE A 37 29.92 23.25 -13.31
C ILE A 37 31.29 23.83 -12.95
N LEU A 38 32.22 22.99 -12.45
CA LEU A 38 33.60 23.40 -12.15
C LEU A 38 34.29 23.98 -13.39
N LEU A 39 34.18 23.30 -14.54
CA LEU A 39 34.77 23.74 -15.80
C LEU A 39 34.13 25.03 -16.33
N LYS A 40 32.80 25.16 -16.23
CA LYS A 40 32.05 26.32 -16.77
C LYS A 40 32.23 27.57 -15.91
N CYS A 41 32.37 27.40 -14.59
CA CYS A 41 32.48 28.51 -13.64
C CYS A 41 33.92 28.82 -13.21
N ASN A 42 34.88 27.96 -13.55
CA ASN A 42 36.30 28.03 -13.16
C ASN A 42 36.46 28.13 -11.64
N TRP A 43 35.83 27.20 -10.93
CA TRP A 43 35.84 27.08 -9.47
C TRP A 43 36.63 25.86 -9.01
N ASP A 44 37.07 25.89 -7.76
CA ASP A 44 37.57 24.71 -7.08
C ASP A 44 36.43 23.86 -6.46
N GLU A 45 36.76 22.64 -6.03
CA GLU A 45 35.78 21.74 -5.42
C GLU A 45 35.24 22.27 -4.07
N SER A 46 36.02 23.10 -3.37
CA SER A 46 35.62 23.67 -2.08
C SER A 46 34.54 24.74 -2.26
N GLU A 47 34.74 25.64 -3.20
CA GLU A 47 33.82 26.71 -3.61
C GLU A 47 32.49 26.14 -4.10
N LEU A 48 32.53 25.06 -4.88
CA LEU A 48 31.32 24.37 -5.32
C LEU A 48 30.58 23.74 -4.14
N LYS A 49 31.29 23.07 -3.23
CA LYS A 49 30.70 22.41 -2.07
C LYS A 49 29.99 23.41 -1.14
N GLU A 50 30.63 24.55 -0.87
CA GLU A 50 30.04 25.62 -0.06
C GLU A 50 28.77 26.21 -0.71
N ALA A 51 28.79 26.44 -2.02
CA ALA A 51 27.63 26.93 -2.76
C ALA A 51 26.47 25.91 -2.73
N ILE A 52 26.76 24.62 -2.88
CA ILE A 52 25.75 23.56 -2.82
C ILE A 52 25.11 23.48 -1.43
N ASP A 53 25.89 23.54 -0.35
CA ASP A 53 25.38 23.50 1.02
C ASP A 53 24.41 24.66 1.31
N ILE A 54 24.68 25.85 0.75
CA ILE A 54 23.77 26.99 0.84
C ILE A 54 22.45 26.73 0.09
N ILE A 55 22.52 26.14 -1.11
CA ILE A 55 21.33 25.84 -1.94
C ILE A 55 20.45 24.79 -1.25
N LEU A 56 21.06 23.76 -0.67
CA LEU A 56 20.34 22.68 0.02
C LEU A 56 19.60 23.17 1.27
N LYS A 57 20.06 24.27 1.89
CA LYS A 57 19.39 24.92 3.04
C LYS A 57 18.21 25.81 2.64
N LEU A 58 17.94 26.01 1.34
CA LEU A 58 16.81 26.83 0.89
C LEU A 58 15.51 26.03 0.89
N ASN A 59 14.39 26.71 1.15
CA ASN A 59 13.08 26.10 1.03
C ASN A 59 12.55 26.30 -0.40
N PRO A 60 12.44 25.27 -1.25
CA PRO A 60 11.95 25.44 -2.62
C PRO A 60 10.48 25.89 -2.69
N LYS A 61 9.68 25.68 -1.63
CA LYS A 61 8.24 25.97 -1.56
C LYS A 61 7.85 26.69 -0.25
N PRO A 62 8.25 27.96 -0.05
CA PRO A 62 8.04 28.68 1.20
C PRO A 62 6.55 28.91 1.56
N GLY A 63 5.64 28.87 0.57
CA GLY A 63 4.20 28.99 0.77
C GLY A 63 3.48 27.68 1.13
N SER A 64 4.17 26.53 1.12
CA SER A 64 3.53 25.22 1.36
C SER A 64 3.04 25.02 2.79
N SER A 65 3.58 25.79 3.74
CA SER A 65 3.15 25.80 5.15
C SER A 65 1.93 26.69 5.42
N PHE A 66 1.53 27.53 4.45
CA PHE A 66 0.38 28.45 4.57
C PHE A 66 -0.92 27.88 3.99
N GLY A 67 -0.89 26.67 3.42
CA GLY A 67 -2.11 25.95 3.08
C GLY A 67 -2.79 25.48 4.36
N GLU A 68 -4.10 25.72 4.48
CA GLU A 68 -4.92 25.31 5.63
C GLU A 68 -4.53 23.90 6.14
N PRO A 69 -4.13 23.76 7.41
CA PRO A 69 -3.91 22.45 8.02
C PRO A 69 -5.17 21.56 8.01
N GLN A 70 -6.34 22.18 7.81
CA GLN A 70 -7.64 21.53 7.90
C GLN A 70 -8.02 20.74 6.63
N THR A 71 -7.54 21.13 5.45
CA THR A 71 -7.93 20.47 4.18
C THR A 71 -7.08 19.24 3.86
N ARG A 72 -5.92 19.09 4.53
CA ARG A 72 -5.17 17.82 4.58
C ARG A 72 -5.49 16.98 5.81
N SER A 73 -6.29 17.49 6.75
CA SER A 73 -6.84 16.67 7.81
C SER A 73 -7.86 15.72 7.19
N LEU A 74 -7.40 14.47 7.05
CA LEU A 74 -8.22 13.27 7.20
C LEU A 74 -9.16 12.95 6.03
N MET A 75 -8.60 12.55 4.89
CA MET A 75 -9.15 11.35 4.23
C MET A 75 -8.89 10.14 5.14
N ALA A 76 -9.52 10.12 6.32
CA ALA A 76 -9.43 9.01 7.24
C ALA A 76 -10.16 7.85 6.58
N ILE A 77 -9.38 6.87 6.11
CA ILE A 77 -9.92 5.60 5.66
C ILE A 77 -10.68 5.01 6.86
N ILE A 78 -11.99 4.84 6.70
CA ILE A 78 -12.81 4.16 7.71
C ILE A 78 -12.62 2.66 7.46
N PRO A 79 -11.96 1.94 8.38
CA PRO A 79 -11.70 0.51 8.19
C PRO A 79 -12.99 -0.29 8.33
N ASP A 80 -13.12 -1.34 7.51
CA ASP A 80 -14.25 -2.26 7.54
C ASP A 80 -14.10 -3.31 8.66
N PHE A 81 -12.87 -3.62 9.05
CA PHE A 81 -12.54 -4.56 10.12
C PHE A 81 -11.85 -3.85 11.28
N LEU A 82 -12.18 -4.23 12.51
CA LEU A 82 -11.40 -3.94 13.71
C LEU A 82 -10.74 -5.22 14.19
N LEU A 83 -9.43 -5.17 14.37
CA LEU A 83 -8.62 -6.23 14.95
C LEU A 83 -8.07 -5.75 16.29
N GLU A 84 -8.39 -6.50 17.34
CA GLU A 84 -7.89 -6.29 18.70
C GLU A 84 -7.00 -7.46 19.10
N VAL A 85 -5.89 -7.15 19.76
CA VAL A 85 -4.94 -8.15 20.27
C VAL A 85 -4.98 -8.12 21.79
N ASN A 86 -5.41 -9.23 22.39
CA ASN A 86 -5.47 -9.40 23.83
C ASN A 86 -4.51 -10.52 24.24
N GLY A 87 -3.27 -10.15 24.59
CA GLY A 87 -2.22 -11.12 24.85
C GLY A 87 -1.85 -11.88 23.57
N ASN A 88 -2.23 -13.17 23.50
CA ASN A 88 -1.96 -14.03 22.35
C ASN A 88 -3.22 -14.34 21.51
N GLU A 89 -4.36 -13.74 21.86
CA GLU A 89 -5.63 -13.92 21.14
C GLU A 89 -5.91 -12.71 20.24
N ILE A 90 -6.26 -13.00 18.99
CA ILE A 90 -6.66 -12.00 18.00
C ILE A 90 -8.17 -12.06 17.86
N LYS A 91 -8.84 -10.93 18.12
CA LYS A 91 -10.28 -10.79 17.96
C LYS A 91 -10.59 -9.86 16.80
N ILE A 92 -11.37 -10.37 15.84
CA ILE A 92 -11.78 -9.61 14.66
C ILE A 92 -13.27 -9.30 14.75
N THR A 93 -13.61 -8.03 14.51
CA THR A 93 -14.98 -7.57 14.42
C THR A 93 -15.19 -6.76 13.14
N LEU A 94 -16.41 -6.80 12.61
CA LEU A 94 -16.80 -5.92 11.51
C LEU A 94 -17.20 -4.56 12.07
N ASN A 95 -16.77 -3.50 11.42
CA ASN A 95 -17.23 -2.15 11.71
C ASN A 95 -18.66 -1.98 11.16
N GLN A 96 -19.65 -2.31 11.98
CA GLN A 96 -21.07 -2.37 11.60
C GLN A 96 -21.73 -1.00 11.37
N ARG A 97 -20.98 0.12 11.41
CA ARG A 97 -21.57 1.46 11.21
C ARG A 97 -22.33 1.62 9.89
N ASN A 98 -22.05 0.78 8.89
CA ASN A 98 -22.62 0.91 7.55
C ASN A 98 -23.91 0.12 7.30
N ALA A 99 -24.36 -0.76 8.21
CA ALA A 99 -25.61 -1.50 8.00
C ALA A 99 -26.34 -1.78 9.33
N PRO A 100 -27.58 -1.29 9.52
CA PRO A 100 -28.40 -1.66 10.68
C PRO A 100 -28.82 -3.13 10.62
N GLU A 101 -29.24 -3.70 11.75
CA GLU A 101 -29.88 -5.01 11.75
C GLU A 101 -31.14 -5.00 10.87
N LEU A 102 -31.13 -5.79 9.81
CA LEU A 102 -32.26 -5.93 8.91
C LEU A 102 -33.24 -6.97 9.45
N ARG A 103 -34.52 -6.60 9.55
CA ARG A 103 -35.59 -7.48 10.00
C ARG A 103 -36.79 -7.34 9.09
N ILE A 104 -37.52 -8.43 8.89
CA ILE A 104 -38.79 -8.41 8.17
C ILE A 104 -39.86 -7.82 9.10
N ASN A 105 -40.62 -6.84 8.61
CA ASN A 105 -41.73 -6.29 9.36
C ASN A 105 -42.88 -7.33 9.43
N GLN A 106 -43.28 -7.67 10.66
CA GLN A 106 -44.30 -8.70 10.92
C GLN A 106 -45.68 -8.35 10.35
N SER A 107 -46.00 -7.07 10.15
CA SER A 107 -47.29 -6.66 9.57
C SER A 107 -47.55 -7.23 8.18
N PHE A 108 -46.50 -7.44 7.36
CA PHE A 108 -46.65 -8.06 6.04
C PHE A 108 -46.87 -9.57 6.11
N ALA A 109 -46.39 -10.23 7.17
CA ALA A 109 -46.69 -11.64 7.43
C ALA A 109 -48.15 -11.82 7.87
N GLU A 110 -48.65 -10.92 8.72
CA GLU A 110 -50.07 -10.87 9.12
C GLU A 110 -51.00 -10.60 7.93
N MET A 111 -50.62 -9.69 7.01
CA MET A 111 -51.37 -9.46 5.78
C MET A 111 -51.45 -10.73 4.91
N LEU A 112 -50.36 -11.49 4.78
CA LEU A 112 -50.37 -12.76 4.04
C LEU A 112 -51.39 -13.76 4.61
N GLU A 113 -51.49 -13.89 5.93
CA GLU A 113 -52.48 -14.75 6.56
C GLU A 113 -53.91 -14.27 6.32
N GLN A 114 -54.15 -12.95 6.31
CA GLN A 114 -55.47 -12.37 6.05
C GLN A 114 -55.94 -12.57 4.61
N TYR A 115 -55.03 -12.53 3.63
CA TYR A 115 -55.35 -12.77 2.22
C TYR A 115 -55.38 -14.27 1.86
N ALA A 116 -54.76 -15.14 2.67
CA ALA A 116 -54.75 -16.59 2.43
C ALA A 116 -56.15 -17.23 2.48
N ASN A 117 -57.07 -16.66 3.27
CA ASN A 117 -58.42 -17.18 3.49
C ASN A 117 -59.49 -16.54 2.57
N LYS A 118 -59.12 -15.67 1.63
CA LYS A 118 -60.07 -14.96 0.75
C LYS A 118 -60.01 -15.46 -0.69
N ASN A 119 -61.17 -15.55 -1.33
CA ASN A 119 -61.34 -16.21 -2.63
C ASN A 119 -61.41 -15.27 -3.85
N SER A 120 -61.38 -13.94 -3.66
CA SER A 120 -61.41 -12.99 -4.78
C SER A 120 -60.15 -13.09 -5.64
N THR A 121 -60.29 -12.89 -6.95
CA THR A 121 -59.16 -12.84 -7.89
C THR A 121 -58.18 -11.72 -7.53
N GLU A 122 -58.68 -10.59 -7.03
CA GLU A 122 -57.86 -9.46 -6.56
C GLU A 122 -57.07 -9.81 -5.30
N ASP A 123 -57.69 -10.51 -4.34
CA ASP A 123 -57.03 -10.97 -3.11
C ASP A 123 -55.92 -11.98 -3.41
N LYS A 124 -56.11 -12.87 -4.39
CA LYS A 124 -55.08 -13.81 -4.85
C LYS A 124 -53.89 -13.11 -5.49
N ASN A 125 -54.14 -12.07 -6.28
CA ASN A 125 -53.06 -11.26 -6.88
C ASN A 125 -52.29 -10.47 -5.81
N ALA A 126 -52.99 -9.88 -4.83
CA ALA A 126 -52.37 -9.19 -3.70
C ALA A 126 -51.53 -10.15 -2.84
N PHE A 127 -52.05 -11.34 -2.55
CA PHE A 127 -51.31 -12.40 -1.85
C PHE A 127 -50.00 -12.76 -2.56
N LEU A 128 -50.07 -13.02 -3.87
CA LEU A 128 -48.90 -13.40 -4.67
C LEU A 128 -47.85 -12.27 -4.67
N PHE A 129 -48.29 -11.02 -4.81
CA PHE A 129 -47.40 -9.86 -4.77
C PHE A 129 -46.70 -9.70 -3.42
N ILE A 130 -47.44 -9.77 -2.31
CA ILE A 130 -46.86 -9.64 -0.96
C ILE A 130 -45.89 -10.80 -0.70
N LYS A 131 -46.25 -12.02 -1.08
CA LYS A 131 -45.37 -13.20 -0.95
C LYS A 131 -44.04 -13.00 -1.68
N GLN A 132 -44.08 -12.57 -2.94
CA GLN A 132 -42.87 -12.31 -3.72
C GLN A 132 -41.98 -11.24 -3.09
N LYS A 133 -42.57 -10.17 -2.54
CA LYS A 133 -41.82 -9.12 -1.85
C LYS A 133 -41.20 -9.61 -0.56
N LEU A 134 -41.91 -10.46 0.20
CA LEU A 134 -41.40 -11.05 1.43
C LEU A 134 -40.25 -12.02 1.14
N ASP A 135 -40.40 -12.90 0.13
CA ASP A 135 -39.33 -13.81 -0.31
C ASP A 135 -38.09 -13.03 -0.77
N SER A 136 -38.29 -11.94 -1.53
CA SER A 136 -37.20 -11.06 -1.97
C SER A 136 -36.49 -10.37 -0.78
N ALA A 137 -37.26 -9.93 0.22
CA ALA A 137 -36.70 -9.32 1.43
C ALA A 137 -35.91 -10.34 2.27
N LYS A 138 -36.45 -11.55 2.43
CA LYS A 138 -35.77 -12.65 3.14
C LYS A 138 -34.46 -13.01 2.45
N TRP A 139 -34.50 -13.22 1.13
CA TRP A 139 -33.29 -13.48 0.33
C TRP A 139 -32.25 -12.38 0.49
N PHE A 140 -32.67 -11.11 0.51
CA PHE A 140 -31.76 -9.98 0.70
C PHE A 140 -31.08 -10.01 2.09
N ILE A 141 -31.84 -10.29 3.15
CA ILE A 141 -31.31 -10.42 4.52
C ILE A 141 -30.32 -11.58 4.60
N ASP A 142 -30.67 -12.73 4.02
CA ASP A 142 -29.80 -13.90 3.96
C ASP A 142 -28.51 -13.60 3.20
N ALA A 143 -28.60 -12.89 2.06
CA ALA A 143 -27.45 -12.47 1.28
C ALA A 143 -26.53 -11.48 2.03
N VAL A 144 -27.10 -10.54 2.79
CA VAL A 144 -26.33 -9.62 3.64
C VAL A 144 -25.60 -10.39 4.75
N THR A 145 -26.29 -11.33 5.39
CA THR A 145 -25.72 -12.19 6.44
C THR A 145 -24.59 -13.07 5.88
N GLN A 146 -24.82 -13.70 4.73
CA GLN A 146 -23.80 -14.49 4.04
C GLN A 146 -22.57 -13.64 3.70
N ARG A 147 -22.76 -12.41 3.19
CA ARG A 147 -21.66 -11.47 2.93
C ARG A 147 -20.86 -11.16 4.19
N GLN A 148 -21.52 -10.88 5.32
CA GLN A 148 -20.85 -10.60 6.59
C GLN A 148 -20.01 -11.80 7.05
N ASN A 149 -20.58 -13.01 6.95
CA ASN A 149 -19.87 -14.24 7.27
C ASN A 149 -18.65 -14.45 6.36
N THR A 150 -18.80 -14.25 5.04
CA THR A 150 -17.68 -14.33 4.09
C THR A 150 -16.56 -13.36 4.45
N LEU A 151 -16.90 -12.12 4.81
CA LEU A 151 -15.92 -11.11 5.21
C LEU A 151 -15.17 -11.53 6.48
N LEU A 152 -15.90 -12.00 7.51
CA LEU A 152 -15.32 -12.46 8.76
C LEU A 152 -14.45 -13.70 8.56
N PHE A 153 -14.92 -14.71 7.82
CA PHE A 153 -14.13 -15.92 7.55
C PHE A 153 -12.84 -15.60 6.80
N THR A 154 -12.92 -14.73 5.79
CA THR A 154 -11.73 -14.30 5.03
C THR A 154 -10.74 -13.57 5.95
N MET A 155 -11.20 -12.63 6.76
CA MET A 155 -10.31 -11.85 7.63
C MET A 155 -9.73 -12.70 8.77
N ASN A 156 -10.50 -13.64 9.33
CA ASN A 156 -9.99 -14.58 10.33
C ASN A 156 -8.93 -15.51 9.74
N ALA A 157 -9.13 -16.01 8.52
CA ALA A 157 -8.11 -16.81 7.83
C ALA A 157 -6.82 -16.02 7.60
N ILE A 158 -6.93 -14.75 7.16
CA ILE A 158 -5.77 -13.86 7.01
C ILE A 158 -5.07 -13.63 8.35
N ALA A 159 -5.82 -13.37 9.42
CA ALA A 159 -5.26 -13.10 10.74
C ALA A 159 -4.56 -14.32 11.35
N GLU A 160 -5.11 -15.51 11.17
CA GLU A 160 -4.45 -16.73 11.64
C GLU A 160 -3.21 -17.05 10.82
N PHE A 161 -3.25 -16.85 9.50
CA PHE A 161 -2.08 -17.04 8.64
C PHE A 161 -0.95 -16.06 9.00
N GLN A 162 -1.30 -14.80 9.27
CA GLN A 162 -0.38 -13.71 9.61
C GLN A 162 -0.32 -13.43 11.11
N LYS A 163 -0.53 -14.46 11.94
CA LYS A 163 -0.65 -14.31 13.39
C LYS A 163 0.55 -13.60 14.01
N ASP A 164 1.75 -13.99 13.62
CA ASP A 164 3.00 -13.44 14.17
C ASP A 164 3.09 -11.93 13.89
N PHE A 165 2.82 -11.51 12.65
CA PHE A 165 2.72 -10.08 12.28
C PHE A 165 1.67 -9.32 13.10
N PHE A 166 0.47 -9.88 13.29
CA PHE A 166 -0.57 -9.18 14.05
C PHE A 166 -0.29 -9.12 15.56
N LEU A 167 0.61 -9.96 16.09
CA LEU A 167 1.03 -9.94 17.50
C LEU A 167 2.24 -9.03 17.74
N SER A 168 3.19 -8.96 16.80
CA SER A 168 4.40 -8.14 16.94
C SER A 168 4.22 -6.73 16.37
N GLY A 169 3.48 -6.61 15.26
CA GLY A 169 3.40 -5.41 14.44
C GLY A 169 4.62 -5.18 13.55
N ASP A 170 5.59 -6.11 13.54
CA ASP A 170 6.81 -5.99 12.75
C ASP A 170 6.61 -6.56 11.35
N ASP A 171 6.94 -5.76 10.35
CA ASP A 171 6.89 -6.12 8.93
C ASP A 171 7.79 -7.31 8.55
N THR A 172 8.77 -7.65 9.39
CA THR A 172 9.64 -8.82 9.23
C THR A 172 8.95 -10.13 9.57
N ASP A 173 7.91 -10.11 10.41
CA ASP A 173 7.12 -11.28 10.78
C ASP A 173 5.99 -11.58 9.77
N LEU A 174 5.87 -10.75 8.73
CA LEU A 174 4.86 -10.96 7.69
C LEU A 174 5.25 -12.12 6.79
N LYS A 175 4.40 -13.15 6.77
CA LYS A 175 4.62 -14.34 5.95
C LYS A 175 4.20 -14.09 4.50
N PRO A 176 4.96 -14.60 3.51
CA PRO A 176 4.49 -14.76 2.14
C PRO A 176 3.09 -15.39 2.11
N MET A 177 2.10 -14.71 1.52
CA MET A 177 0.73 -15.21 1.43
C MET A 177 0.13 -14.82 0.09
N ILE A 178 -0.53 -15.77 -0.56
CA ILE A 178 -1.26 -15.56 -1.81
C ILE A 178 -2.76 -15.80 -1.65
N LEU A 179 -3.53 -15.37 -2.64
CA LEU A 179 -4.98 -15.52 -2.64
C LEU A 179 -5.42 -16.99 -2.58
N LYS A 180 -4.60 -17.91 -3.12
CA LYS A 180 -4.86 -19.35 -3.13
C LYS A 180 -4.83 -19.94 -1.72
N ASP A 181 -3.88 -19.54 -0.87
CA ASP A 181 -3.76 -20.03 0.51
C ASP A 181 -5.04 -19.76 1.30
N ILE A 182 -5.55 -18.54 1.21
CA ILE A 182 -6.79 -18.14 1.88
C ILE A 182 -8.02 -18.81 1.24
N ALA A 183 -8.03 -18.99 -0.08
CA ALA A 183 -9.09 -19.73 -0.77
C ALA A 183 -9.17 -21.19 -0.30
N GLU A 184 -8.04 -21.87 -0.11
CA GLU A 184 -7.98 -23.24 0.41
C GLU A 184 -8.44 -23.34 1.86
N ILE A 185 -8.04 -22.39 2.72
CA ILE A 185 -8.44 -22.36 4.13
C ILE A 185 -9.95 -22.10 4.27
N THR A 186 -10.49 -21.18 3.47
CA THR A 186 -11.90 -20.75 3.58
C THR A 186 -12.88 -21.55 2.72
N GLY A 187 -12.38 -22.33 1.75
CA GLY A 187 -13.20 -23.01 0.75
C GLY A 187 -13.92 -22.07 -0.23
N LEU A 188 -13.52 -20.80 -0.30
CA LEU A 188 -14.10 -19.79 -1.17
C LEU A 188 -13.34 -19.68 -2.49
N ASP A 189 -14.04 -19.25 -3.54
CA ASP A 189 -13.40 -18.99 -4.83
C ASP A 189 -12.37 -17.86 -4.75
N ILE A 190 -11.25 -18.01 -5.47
CA ILE A 190 -10.15 -17.03 -5.50
C ILE A 190 -10.65 -15.63 -5.90
N SER A 191 -11.62 -15.53 -6.81
CA SER A 191 -12.20 -14.26 -7.22
C SER A 191 -12.99 -13.58 -6.09
N THR A 192 -13.58 -14.36 -5.19
CA THR A 192 -14.26 -13.85 -3.98
C THR A 192 -13.26 -13.24 -3.02
N ILE A 193 -12.18 -13.96 -2.73
CA ILE A 193 -11.10 -13.47 -1.85
C ILE A 193 -10.45 -12.21 -2.44
N SER A 194 -10.17 -12.21 -3.74
CA SER A 194 -9.60 -11.07 -4.45
C SER A 194 -10.48 -9.81 -4.34
N ARG A 195 -11.80 -9.95 -4.46
CA ARG A 195 -12.75 -8.83 -4.30
C ARG A 195 -12.73 -8.26 -2.88
N VAL A 196 -12.64 -9.12 -1.86
CA VAL A 196 -12.54 -8.69 -0.46
C VAL A 196 -11.21 -7.97 -0.23
N ALA A 197 -10.09 -8.57 -0.65
CA ALA A 197 -8.75 -8.05 -0.39
C ALA A 197 -8.50 -6.66 -1.02
N ASN A 198 -9.01 -6.41 -2.24
CA ASN A 198 -8.73 -5.17 -2.97
C ASN A 198 -9.52 -3.93 -2.48
N SER A 199 -10.60 -4.11 -1.71
CA SER A 199 -11.56 -3.01 -1.42
C SER A 199 -11.87 -2.84 0.05
N LYS A 200 -11.07 -3.45 0.93
CA LYS A 200 -11.31 -3.49 2.37
C LYS A 200 -10.06 -3.11 3.15
N TYR A 201 -10.29 -2.54 4.32
CA TYR A 201 -9.24 -2.14 5.24
C TYR A 201 -9.50 -2.71 6.64
N VAL A 202 -8.42 -2.99 7.36
CA VAL A 202 -8.43 -3.42 8.75
C VAL A 202 -7.74 -2.38 9.62
N SER A 203 -8.34 -2.06 10.75
CA SER A 203 -7.72 -1.33 11.85
C SER A 203 -7.03 -2.32 12.77
N THR A 204 -5.76 -2.13 13.04
CA THR A 204 -4.96 -2.91 13.98
C THR A 204 -4.39 -1.97 15.05
N PRO A 205 -3.83 -2.50 16.15
CA PRO A 205 -3.12 -1.69 17.15
C PRO A 205 -1.97 -0.85 16.57
N TYR A 206 -1.42 -1.25 15.42
CA TYR A 206 -0.26 -0.63 14.77
C TYR A 206 -0.65 0.33 13.64
N GLY A 207 -1.94 0.39 13.26
CA GLY A 207 -2.43 1.29 12.22
C GLY A 207 -3.50 0.68 11.33
N ASN A 208 -3.88 1.40 10.27
CA ASN A 208 -4.84 0.92 9.29
C ASN A 208 -4.11 0.33 8.09
N TYR A 209 -4.45 -0.91 7.72
CA TYR A 209 -3.86 -1.62 6.60
C TYR A 209 -4.92 -1.96 5.56
N SER A 210 -4.57 -1.85 4.28
CA SER A 210 -5.36 -2.47 3.21
C SER A 210 -5.22 -3.99 3.32
N LEU A 211 -6.29 -4.75 3.13
CA LEU A 211 -6.17 -6.22 3.15
C LEU A 211 -5.19 -6.72 2.07
N LYS A 212 -5.12 -6.02 0.93
CA LYS A 212 -4.15 -6.31 -0.14
C LYS A 212 -2.69 -6.27 0.33
N TYR A 213 -2.37 -5.50 1.37
CA TYR A 213 -1.02 -5.39 1.93
C TYR A 213 -0.46 -6.75 2.37
N PHE A 214 -1.33 -7.61 2.91
CA PHE A 214 -0.94 -8.93 3.40
C PHE A 214 -0.73 -9.95 2.27
N PHE A 215 -1.17 -9.64 1.05
CA PHE A 215 -1.01 -10.53 -0.10
C PHE A 215 0.20 -10.11 -0.92
N SER A 216 1.11 -11.04 -1.11
CA SER A 216 2.22 -10.89 -2.03
C SER A 216 1.86 -11.41 -3.42
N GLU A 217 2.43 -10.79 -4.47
CA GLU A 217 2.44 -11.39 -5.81
C GLU A 217 3.38 -12.61 -5.79
N ALA A 218 2.88 -13.79 -6.17
CA ALA A 218 3.70 -15.00 -6.30
C ALA A 218 4.46 -15.05 -7.63
N MET A 219 5.66 -15.61 -7.57
CA MET A 219 6.48 -16.01 -8.70
C MET A 219 6.95 -17.45 -8.43
N GLN A 220 6.90 -18.33 -9.44
CA GLN A 220 7.36 -19.71 -9.28
C GLN A 220 8.90 -19.79 -9.30
N THR A 221 9.48 -20.56 -8.39
CA THR A 221 10.88 -20.99 -8.42
C THR A 221 11.06 -22.25 -9.27
N ASP A 222 12.31 -22.61 -9.54
CA ASP A 222 12.67 -23.86 -10.23
C ASP A 222 12.27 -25.12 -9.45
N SER A 223 12.09 -25.03 -8.13
CA SER A 223 11.55 -26.11 -7.30
C SER A 223 10.03 -26.28 -7.46
N GLY A 224 9.36 -25.40 -8.19
CA GLY A 224 7.90 -25.35 -8.29
C GLY A 224 7.21 -24.71 -7.07
N GLU A 225 7.99 -24.16 -6.14
CA GLU A 225 7.49 -23.44 -4.98
C GLU A 225 7.12 -22.01 -5.37
N GLU A 226 5.98 -21.52 -4.87
CA GLU A 226 5.55 -20.15 -5.12
C GLU A 226 6.22 -19.22 -4.10
N VAL A 227 7.15 -18.39 -4.57
CA VAL A 227 7.87 -17.41 -3.76
C VAL A 227 7.24 -16.03 -3.89
N SER A 228 7.19 -15.30 -2.79
CA SER A 228 6.64 -13.95 -2.78
C SER A 228 7.57 -12.92 -3.39
N THR A 229 6.99 -11.96 -4.11
CA THR A 229 7.68 -10.76 -4.59
C THR A 229 8.28 -9.94 -3.43
N ARG A 230 7.70 -10.01 -2.22
CA ARG A 230 8.20 -9.31 -1.03
C ARG A 230 9.51 -9.92 -0.52
N GLU A 231 9.59 -11.24 -0.48
CA GLU A 231 10.81 -11.98 -0.13
C GLU A 231 11.95 -11.68 -1.11
N ILE A 232 11.67 -11.70 -2.43
CA ILE A 232 12.68 -11.33 -3.44
C ILE A 232 13.19 -9.90 -3.23
N LYS A 233 12.29 -8.96 -2.92
CA LYS A 233 12.68 -7.57 -2.62
C LYS A 233 13.54 -7.46 -1.36
N GLN A 234 13.23 -8.24 -0.34
CA GLN A 234 14.00 -8.27 0.90
C GLN A 234 15.42 -8.81 0.66
N ILE A 235 15.55 -9.94 -0.03
CA ILE A 235 16.84 -10.52 -0.41
C ILE A 235 17.62 -9.55 -1.31
N LEU A 236 16.95 -8.90 -2.26
CA LEU A 236 17.57 -7.89 -3.12
C LEU A 236 18.11 -6.72 -2.30
N LYS A 237 17.38 -6.27 -1.28
CA LYS A 237 17.83 -5.21 -0.37
C LYS A 237 19.05 -5.66 0.44
N GLU A 238 19.02 -6.86 1.01
CA GLU A 238 20.15 -7.43 1.76
C GLU A 238 21.42 -7.57 0.90
N LEU A 239 21.27 -8.01 -0.34
CA LEU A 239 22.38 -8.09 -1.31
C LEU A 239 23.01 -6.73 -1.62
N ILE A 240 22.18 -5.69 -1.72
CA ILE A 240 22.64 -4.33 -1.99
C ILE A 240 23.26 -3.72 -0.73
N ASP A 241 22.68 -3.95 0.45
CA ASP A 241 23.20 -3.44 1.71
C ASP A 241 24.55 -4.08 2.08
N ALA A 242 24.78 -5.33 1.64
CA ALA A 242 26.04 -6.05 1.80
C ALA A 242 27.07 -5.77 0.67
N GLU A 243 26.77 -4.91 -0.30
CA GLU A 243 27.65 -4.68 -1.46
C GLU A 243 28.91 -3.85 -1.13
N ASP A 244 29.99 -4.08 -1.88
CA ASP A 244 31.15 -3.19 -1.85
C ASP A 244 30.79 -1.86 -2.53
N LYS A 245 30.64 -0.80 -1.72
CA LYS A 245 30.29 0.55 -2.20
C LYS A 245 31.32 1.18 -3.14
N SER A 246 32.55 0.67 -3.18
CA SER A 246 33.56 1.09 -4.17
C SER A 246 33.27 0.52 -5.57
N LYS A 247 32.56 -0.62 -5.63
CA LYS A 247 32.17 -1.34 -6.85
C LYS A 247 30.73 -1.89 -6.72
N PRO A 248 29.71 -1.02 -6.71
CA PRO A 248 28.32 -1.44 -6.53
C PRO A 248 27.87 -2.43 -7.62
N LEU A 249 27.03 -3.38 -7.23
CA LEU A 249 26.52 -4.44 -8.09
C LEU A 249 25.56 -3.87 -9.14
N THR A 250 25.74 -4.27 -10.39
CA THR A 250 24.81 -3.91 -11.48
C THR A 250 23.54 -4.76 -11.40
N ASP A 251 22.44 -4.26 -11.97
CA ASP A 251 21.17 -5.00 -12.05
C ASP A 251 21.33 -6.38 -12.74
N ASP A 252 22.31 -6.53 -13.65
CA ASP A 252 22.65 -7.83 -14.27
C ASP A 252 23.26 -8.80 -13.25
N LYS A 253 24.24 -8.35 -12.45
CA LYS A 253 24.86 -9.18 -11.40
C LYS A 253 23.89 -9.54 -10.30
N LEU A 254 23.03 -8.61 -9.90
CA LEU A 254 21.96 -8.89 -8.92
C LEU A 254 20.98 -9.95 -9.45
N ALA A 255 20.69 -9.95 -10.75
CA ALA A 255 19.85 -10.97 -11.38
C ALA A 255 20.55 -12.34 -11.49
N ASP A 256 21.87 -12.37 -11.66
CA ASP A 256 22.65 -13.62 -11.66
C ASP A 256 22.71 -14.22 -10.25
N GLU A 257 23.00 -13.42 -9.22
CA GLU A 257 23.03 -13.85 -7.82
C GLU A 257 21.68 -14.40 -7.33
N LEU A 258 20.57 -13.74 -7.72
CA LEU A 258 19.22 -14.24 -7.42
C LEU A 258 18.93 -15.56 -8.15
N ARG A 259 19.44 -15.76 -9.38
CA ARG A 259 19.33 -17.03 -10.10
C ARG A 259 20.14 -18.15 -9.45
N GLU A 260 21.34 -17.86 -8.95
CA GLU A 260 22.15 -18.83 -8.20
C GLU A 260 21.45 -19.30 -6.92
N ARG A 261 20.63 -18.44 -6.32
CA ARG A 261 19.77 -18.76 -5.17
C ARG A 261 18.45 -19.46 -5.54
N GLY A 262 18.22 -19.77 -6.82
CA GLY A 262 17.03 -20.49 -7.31
C GLY A 262 15.84 -19.61 -7.70
N TYR A 263 16.00 -18.29 -7.73
CA TYR A 263 14.95 -17.36 -8.16
C TYR A 263 15.11 -17.00 -9.65
N GLN A 264 14.22 -17.50 -10.50
CA GLN A 264 14.21 -17.14 -11.92
C GLN A 264 13.71 -15.72 -12.15
N ILE A 265 14.63 -14.76 -12.10
CA ILE A 265 14.31 -13.34 -12.30
C ILE A 265 15.10 -12.72 -13.45
N ALA A 266 14.38 -12.00 -14.30
CA ALA A 266 14.99 -11.22 -15.37
C ALA A 266 15.55 -9.89 -14.85
N ARG A 267 16.62 -9.39 -15.46
CA ARG A 267 17.21 -8.07 -15.17
C ARG A 267 16.19 -6.93 -15.11
N ARG A 268 15.21 -6.90 -16.03
CA ARG A 268 14.15 -5.87 -16.05
C ARG A 268 13.28 -5.91 -14.79
N THR A 269 13.03 -7.11 -14.26
CA THR A 269 12.25 -7.31 -13.04
C THR A 269 13.03 -6.86 -11.81
N VAL A 270 14.34 -7.17 -11.76
CA VAL A 270 15.24 -6.65 -10.71
C VAL A 270 15.27 -5.12 -10.72
N ALA A 271 15.40 -4.50 -11.89
CA ALA A 271 15.38 -3.03 -12.02
C ALA A 271 14.05 -2.44 -11.52
N LYS A 272 12.90 -3.04 -11.88
CA LYS A 272 11.58 -2.63 -11.40
C LYS A 272 11.48 -2.74 -9.87
N TYR A 273 11.94 -3.84 -9.28
CA TYR A 273 11.89 -4.03 -7.83
C TYR A 273 12.83 -3.08 -7.08
N ARG A 274 14.02 -2.83 -7.61
CA ARG A 274 14.95 -1.82 -7.10
C ARG A 274 14.33 -0.43 -7.09
N GLU A 275 13.66 -0.03 -8.17
CA GLU A 275 12.96 1.26 -8.26
C GLU A 275 11.82 1.37 -7.24
N GLN A 276 11.06 0.28 -7.03
CA GLN A 276 10.01 0.24 -6.00
C GLN A 276 10.55 0.33 -4.57
N LEU A 277 11.80 -0.08 -4.34
CA LEU A 277 12.51 0.08 -3.07
C LEU A 277 13.20 1.45 -2.95
N GLU A 278 13.03 2.34 -3.93
CA GLU A 278 13.67 3.66 -4.01
C GLU A 278 15.20 3.62 -4.01
N ILE A 279 15.79 2.46 -4.36
CA ILE A 279 17.24 2.29 -4.39
C ILE A 279 17.78 2.81 -5.72
N PRO A 280 18.78 3.71 -5.74
CA PRO A 280 19.30 4.25 -6.99
C PRO A 280 20.17 3.24 -7.76
N VAL A 281 20.40 3.50 -9.05
CA VAL A 281 21.23 2.64 -9.91
C VAL A 281 22.67 2.56 -9.40
N ALA A 282 23.38 1.48 -9.70
CA ALA A 282 24.75 1.23 -9.27
C ALA A 282 25.69 2.45 -9.41
N ARG A 283 25.60 3.20 -10.53
CA ARG A 283 26.41 4.41 -10.76
C ARG A 283 26.23 5.49 -9.68
N LEU A 284 25.03 5.62 -9.14
CA LEU A 284 24.66 6.60 -8.12
C LEU A 284 24.89 6.09 -6.69
N ARG A 285 25.12 4.79 -6.50
CA ARG A 285 25.48 4.17 -5.20
C ARG A 285 26.98 4.13 -4.93
N LYS A 286 27.79 4.49 -5.92
CA LYS A 286 29.24 4.50 -5.78
C LYS A 286 29.68 5.63 -4.85
N GLU A 287 30.31 5.27 -3.74
CA GLU A 287 30.99 6.19 -2.82
C GLU A 287 32.50 6.20 -3.13
N LEU A 288 33.17 7.33 -2.85
CA LEU A 288 34.62 7.55 -3.07
C LEU A 288 35.41 7.09 -1.85
#